data_AF-A0A7Y3GDF1-F1
#
_entry.id   AF-A0A7Y3GDF1-F1
#
_cell.length_a   1.000
_cell.length_b   1.000
_cell.length_c   1.000
_cell.angle_alpha   90.00
_cell.angle_beta   90.00
_cell.angle_gamma   90.00
#
_symmetry.space_group_name_H-M   'P 1'
#
loop_
_entity.id
_entity.type
_entity.pdbx_description
1 polymer ?
#
loop_
_entity_poly.entity_id
_entity_poly.type
_entity_poly.pdbx_seq_one_letter_code
_entity_poly.pdbx_strand_id
1 'polypeptide(L)' 'LRTEWARHAPLAPDALILTKLDECASWSAAANLVLDTDVPPLHWMAAGQRVPEDLDPAEPDRFSEALLRAGDLS' A
#
# COMPACT_ATOMS: atom_id res chain seq x y z
N LEU A 1 -5.08 -7.79 6.79
CA LEU A 1 -5.53 -6.61 6.00
C LEU A 1 -7.00 -6.70 5.59
N ARG A 2 -7.48 -7.75 4.91
CA ARG A 2 -8.92 -7.88 4.54
C ARG A 2 -9.90 -7.79 5.72
N THR A 3 -9.60 -8.44 6.86
CA THR A 3 -10.44 -8.34 8.07
C THR A 3 -10.51 -6.91 8.60
N GLU A 4 -9.40 -6.18 8.57
CA GLU A 4 -9.38 -4.77 8.98
C GLU A 4 -10.13 -3.89 7.98
N TRP A 5 -9.97 -4.11 6.67
CA TRP A 5 -10.79 -3.45 5.66
C TRP A 5 -12.29 -3.62 5.94
N ALA A 6 -12.74 -4.86 6.12
CA ALA A 6 -14.16 -5.15 6.37
C ALA A 6 -14.71 -4.44 7.62
N ARG A 7 -13.88 -4.23 8.64
CA ARG A 7 -14.24 -3.47 9.85
C ARG A 7 -14.47 -1.98 9.55
N HIS A 8 -13.71 -1.41 8.62
CA HIS A 8 -13.73 0.02 8.31
C HIS A 8 -14.57 0.38 7.07
N ALA A 9 -14.93 -0.60 6.23
CA ALA A 9 -15.75 -0.41 5.05
C ALA A 9 -17.07 0.37 5.29
N PRO A 10 -17.78 0.25 6.44
CA PRO A 10 -18.98 1.05 6.71
C PRO A 10 -18.75 2.57 6.79
N LEU A 11 -17.50 3.02 6.98
CA LEU A 11 -17.14 4.43 6.97
C LEU A 11 -17.02 4.99 5.53
N ALA A 12 -17.15 4.13 4.52
CA ALA A 12 -17.02 4.48 3.10
C ALA A 12 -15.76 5.32 2.77
N PRO A 13 -14.55 4.88 3.18
CA PRO A 13 -13.33 5.57 2.79
C PRO A 13 -13.15 5.51 1.26
N ASP A 14 -12.62 6.59 0.70
CA ASP A 14 -12.47 6.81 -0.74
C ASP A 14 -11.04 6.57 -1.24
N ALA A 15 -10.07 6.40 -0.33
CA ALA A 15 -8.67 6.14 -0.68
C ALA A 15 -7.96 5.30 0.38
N LEU A 16 -6.94 4.55 -0.06
CA LEU A 16 -5.94 3.93 0.80
C LEU A 16 -4.65 4.76 0.85
N ILE A 17 -4.03 4.75 2.02
CA ILE A 17 -2.67 5.23 2.24
C ILE A 17 -1.90 4.11 2.94
N LEU A 18 -0.82 3.67 2.32
CA LEU A 18 0.07 2.67 2.92
C LEU A 18 1.29 3.38 3.49
N THR A 19 1.70 3.02 4.70
CA THR A 19 2.84 3.64 5.39
C THR A 19 3.77 2.57 5.93
N LYS A 20 4.99 2.97 6.32
CA LYS A 20 6.01 2.08 6.90
C LYS A 20 6.38 0.92 5.98
N LEU A 21 6.38 1.18 4.67
CA LEU A 21 6.62 0.16 3.67
C LEU A 21 8.09 -0.31 3.63
N ASP A 22 9.00 0.51 4.15
CA ASP A 22 10.41 0.22 4.39
C ASP A 22 10.64 -0.73 5.59
N GLU A 23 9.68 -0.82 6.51
CA GLU A 23 9.69 -1.76 7.65
C GLU A 23 9.12 -3.15 7.28
N CYS A 24 8.56 -3.30 6.08
CA CYS A 24 7.89 -4.52 5.65
C CYS A 24 8.85 -5.50 4.95
N ALA A 25 8.87 -6.76 5.39
CA ALA A 25 9.66 -7.81 4.74
C ALA A 25 9.14 -8.17 3.34
N SER A 26 7.86 -7.95 3.05
CA SER A 26 7.27 -8.10 1.72
C SER A 26 6.03 -7.23 1.58
N TRP A 27 5.69 -6.88 0.34
CA TRP A 27 4.52 -6.06 0.02
C TRP A 27 3.31 -6.90 -0.39
N SER A 28 3.42 -8.23 -0.42
CA SER A 28 2.40 -9.13 -0.98
C SER A 28 1.03 -9.00 -0.31
N ALA A 29 0.99 -8.81 1.01
CA ALA A 29 -0.28 -8.62 1.73
C ALA A 29 -0.97 -7.31 1.32
N ALA A 30 -0.20 -6.23 1.16
CA ALA A 30 -0.72 -4.94 0.71
C ALA A 30 -1.15 -5.00 -0.76
N ALA A 31 -0.37 -5.66 -1.62
CA ALA A 31 -0.75 -5.89 -3.01
C ALA A 31 -2.05 -6.68 -3.15
N ASN A 32 -2.23 -7.74 -2.37
CA ASN A 32 -3.49 -8.50 -2.37
C ASN A 32 -4.69 -7.67 -1.91
N LEU A 33 -4.48 -6.67 -1.04
CA LEU A 33 -5.55 -5.75 -0.67
C LEU A 33 -5.82 -4.77 -1.82
N VAL A 34 -4.80 -4.13 -2.37
CA VAL A 34 -4.94 -3.08 -3.40
C VAL A 34 -5.50 -3.62 -4.72
N LEU A 35 -5.22 -4.87 -5.06
CA LEU A 35 -5.75 -5.54 -6.26
C LEU A 35 -7.20 -6.01 -6.10
N ASP A 36 -7.77 -5.89 -4.91
CA ASP A 36 -9.15 -6.26 -4.62
C ASP A 36 -10.10 -5.14 -5.10
N THR A 37 -11.05 -5.47 -5.98
CA THR A 37 -11.97 -4.46 -6.54
C THR A 37 -12.97 -3.92 -5.51
N ASP A 38 -13.10 -4.58 -4.36
CA ASP A 38 -13.99 -4.16 -3.27
C ASP A 38 -13.34 -3.17 -2.28
N VAL A 39 -12.09 -2.76 -2.52
CA VAL A 39 -11.40 -1.72 -1.74
C VAL A 39 -11.23 -0.42 -2.54
N PRO A 40 -11.10 0.73 -1.88
CA PRO A 40 -10.80 1.99 -2.54
C PRO A 40 -9.40 2.00 -3.16
N PRO A 41 -9.16 2.89 -4.14
CA PRO A 41 -7.87 3.01 -4.80
C PRO A 41 -6.76 3.42 -3.82
N LEU A 42 -5.55 2.93 -4.06
CA LEU A 42 -4.36 3.41 -3.38
C LEU A 42 -3.97 4.78 -3.95
N HIS A 43 -3.86 5.80 -3.09
CA HIS A 43 -3.45 7.16 -3.51
C HIS A 43 -2.03 7.51 -3.07
N TRP A 44 -1.59 7.02 -1.90
CA TRP A 44 -0.31 7.39 -1.32
C TRP A 44 0.41 6.20 -0.69
N MET A 45 1.73 6.25 -0.75
CA MET A 45 2.66 5.30 -0.16
C MET A 45 3.73 6.06 0.62
N ALA A 46 4.11 5.56 1.80
CA ALA A 46 5.23 6.11 2.55
C ALA A 46 6.20 5.00 2.95
N ALA A 47 7.48 5.23 2.65
CA ALA A 47 8.58 4.29 2.87
C ALA A 47 9.76 4.98 3.58
N GLY A 48 9.47 5.65 4.70
CA GLY A 48 10.45 6.36 5.51
C GLY A 48 9.79 7.27 6.55
N GLN A 49 10.56 8.21 7.08
CA GLN A 49 10.17 9.07 8.21
C GLN A 49 10.32 10.57 7.89
N ARG A 50 10.88 10.93 6.73
CA ARG A 50 11.11 12.32 6.35
C ARG A 50 9.84 12.94 5.80
N VAL A 51 9.58 14.18 6.22
CA VAL A 51 8.38 14.94 5.85
C VAL A 51 8.80 16.20 5.10
N PRO A 52 8.34 16.40 3.84
CA PRO A 52 7.36 15.58 3.09
C PRO A 52 7.98 14.48 2.20
N GLU A 53 9.30 14.28 2.24
CA GLU A 53 10.03 13.65 1.14
C GLU A 53 9.82 12.14 0.99
N ASP A 54 9.45 11.43 2.05
CA ASP A 54 9.25 9.98 2.00
C ASP A 54 7.77 9.60 1.75
N LEU A 55 6.93 10.56 1.33
CA LEU A 55 5.53 10.37 0.96
C LEU A 55 5.36 10.49 -0.57
N ASP A 56 5.10 9.36 -1.22
CA ASP A 56 4.97 9.25 -2.67
C ASP A 56 3.52 9.01 -3.12
N PRO A 57 3.09 9.58 -4.25
CA PRO A 57 1.87 9.16 -4.93
C PRO A 57 1.95 7.69 -5.33
N ALA A 58 0.83 6.99 -5.24
CA ALA A 58 0.72 5.58 -5.58
C ALA A 58 0.57 5.32 -7.09
N GLU A 59 1.54 5.78 -7.87
CA GLU A 59 1.57 5.51 -9.30
C GLU A 59 1.78 4.01 -9.55
N PRO A 60 1.07 3.40 -10.53
CA PRO A 60 1.17 1.96 -10.81
C PRO A 60 2.60 1.46 -11.01
N ASP A 61 3.43 2.25 -11.69
CA ASP A 61 4.83 1.90 -11.98
C ASP A 61 5.66 1.88 -10.69
N ARG A 62 5.49 2.88 -9.81
CA ARG A 62 6.18 2.94 -8.51
C ARG A 62 5.76 1.79 -7.60
N PHE A 63 4.46 1.49 -7.56
CA PHE A 63 3.94 0.37 -6.79
C PHE A 63 4.51 -0.97 -7.29
N SER A 64 4.54 -1.16 -8.61
CA SER A 64 5.06 -2.37 -9.23
C SER A 64 6.57 -2.53 -9.02
N GLU A 65 7.35 -1.46 -9.19
CA GLU A 65 8.79 -1.47 -8.91
C GLU A 65 9.08 -1.84 -7.46
N ALA A 66 8.33 -1.25 -6.52
CA ALA A 66 8.53 -1.52 -5.11
C ALA A 66 8.10 -2.94 -4.72
N LEU A 67 7.00 -3.44 -5.29
CA LEU A 67 6.55 -4.83 -5.11
C LEU A 67 7.58 -5.83 -5.64
N LEU A 68 8.18 -5.57 -6.79
CA LEU A 68 9.21 -6.42 -7.38
C LEU A 68 10.53 -6.38 -6.59
N ARG A 69 10.95 -5.21 -6.10
CA ARG A 69 12.12 -5.07 -5.22
C ARG A 69 11.91 -5.76 -3.87
N ALA A 70 10.73 -5.62 -3.28
CA ALA A 70 10.38 -6.30 -2.03
C ALA A 70 10.14 -7.81 -2.22
N GLY A 71 9.93 -8.24 -3.47
CA GLY A 71 9.78 -9.63 -3.87
C GLY A 71 11.04 -10.26 -4.44
N ASP A 72 12.21 -9.61 -4.30
CA ASP A 72 13.48 -10.18 -4.80
C ASP A 72 13.66 -11.58 -4.21
N LEU A 73 13.62 -12.53 -5.14
CA LEU A 73 13.37 -13.94 -4.95
C LEU A 73 14.57 -14.60 -4.26
N SER A 74 14.45 -14.90 -2.97
CA SER A 74 15.28 -15.92 -2.30
C SER A 74 14.54 -17.25 -2.21
#